data_AF-A0A3M0ZTU4-F1
#
_entry.id   AF-A0A3M0ZTU4-F1
#
_cell.length_a   1.000
_cell.length_b   1.000
_cell.length_c   1.000
_cell.angle_alpha   90.00
_cell.angle_beta   90.00
_cell.angle_gamma   90.00
#
_symmetry.space_group_name_H-M   'P 1'
#
loop_
_entity.id
_entity.type
_entity.pdbx_description
1 polymer ?
#
loop_
_entity_poly.entity_id
_entity_poly.type
_entity_poly.pdbx_seq_one_letter_code
_entity_poly.pdbx_strand_id
1 'polypeptide(L)' 'LSARGYHRVLRVARTLADLEGAATIARSHIAEALSYRRIAPAARL' A
#
# COMPACT_ATOMS: atom_id res chain seq x y z
N LEU A 1 0.48 4.77 -12.96
CA LEU A 1 0.28 5.10 -11.53
C LEU A 1 0.53 6.59 -11.37
N SER A 2 -0.39 7.38 -10.80
CA SER A 2 -0.07 8.79 -10.51
C SER A 2 0.90 8.89 -9.33
N ALA A 3 1.62 10.00 -9.19
CA ALA A 3 2.51 10.24 -8.05
C ALA A 3 1.78 10.08 -6.69
N ARG A 4 0.53 10.57 -6.60
CA ARG A 4 -0.32 10.38 -5.42
C ARG A 4 -0.67 8.91 -5.19
N GLY A 5 -0.95 8.17 -6.26
CA GLY A 5 -1.22 6.73 -6.20
C GLY A 5 -0.01 5.95 -5.68
N TYR A 6 1.20 6.31 -6.11
CA TYR A 6 2.45 5.73 -5.63
C TYR A 6 2.66 5.98 -4.14
N HIS A 7 2.51 7.24 -3.70
CA HIS A 7 2.67 7.59 -2.29
C HIS A 7 1.67 6.86 -1.38
N ARG A 8 0.42 6.67 -1.85
CA ARG A 8 -0.58 5.89 -1.10
C ARG A 8 -0.19 4.42 -0.96
N VAL A 9 0.36 3.80 -2.01
CA VAL A 9 0.89 2.42 -1.95
C VAL A 9 1.98 2.33 -0.91
N LEU A 10 2.94 3.25 -0.92
CA LEU A 10 4.05 3.23 0.04
C LEU A 10 3.59 3.39 1.49
N ARG A 11 2.58 4.23 1.76
CA ARG A 11 2.01 4.35 3.11
C ARG A 11 1.40 3.04 3.59
N VAL A 12 0.60 2.37 2.77
CA VAL A 12 -0.02 1.08 3.14
C VAL A 12 1.05 0.00 3.31
N ALA A 13 2.03 -0.05 2.40
CA ALA A 13 3.13 -1.01 2.50
C ALA A 13 4.00 -0.80 3.75
N ARG A 14 4.18 0.46 4.20
CA ARG A 14 4.84 0.75 5.49
C ARG A 14 4.03 0.21 6.66
N THR A 15 2.72 0.43 6.67
CA THR A 15 1.84 -0.12 7.73
C THR A 15 1.92 -1.65 7.78
N LEU A 16 1.93 -2.33 6.63
CA LEU A 16 2.10 -3.79 6.60
C LEU A 16 3.46 -4.23 7.16
N ALA A 17 4.54 -3.54 6.78
CA ALA A 17 5.86 -3.78 7.34
C ALA A 17 5.89 -3.57 8.87
N ASP A 18 5.22 -2.53 9.37
CA ASP A 18 5.12 -2.26 10.81
C ASP A 18 4.38 -3.37 11.55
N LEU A 19 3.27 -3.87 10.99
CA LEU A 19 2.50 -4.97 11.58
C LEU A 19 3.29 -6.28 11.64
N GLU A 20 4.16 -6.53 10.67
CA GLU A 20 5.07 -7.69 10.66
C GLU A 20 6.37 -7.47 11.46
N GLY A 21 6.56 -6.27 12.04
CA GLY A 21 7.81 -5.93 12.74
C GLY A 21 9.02 -5.81 11.81
N ALA A 22 8.81 -5.64 10.51
CA ALA A 22 9.87 -5.53 9.51
C ALA A 22 10.49 -4.12 9.52
N ALA A 23 11.82 -4.07 9.64
CA ALA A 23 12.58 -2.82 9.59
C ALA A 23 12.41 -2.09 8.24
N THR A 24 12.28 -2.85 7.16
CA THR A 24 12.17 -2.32 5.80
C THR A 24 10.94 -2.85 5.08
N ILE A 25 10.49 -2.09 4.07
CA ILE A 25 9.39 -2.52 3.21
C ILE A 25 9.91 -3.60 2.25
N ALA A 26 9.40 -4.83 2.38
CA ALA A 26 9.65 -5.92 1.45
C ALA A 26 8.72 -5.87 0.23
N ARG A 27 9.07 -6.64 -0.82
CA ARG A 27 8.24 -6.77 -2.02
C ARG A 27 6.85 -7.34 -1.72
N SER A 28 6.72 -8.20 -0.71
CA SER A 28 5.44 -8.75 -0.23
C SER A 28 4.48 -7.64 0.21
N HIS A 29 4.93 -6.72 1.06
CA HIS A 29 4.13 -5.59 1.53
C HIS A 29 3.66 -4.69 0.38
N ILE A 30 4.51 -4.46 -0.63
CA ILE A 30 4.14 -3.69 -1.83
C ILE A 30 3.06 -4.43 -2.63
N ALA A 31 3.23 -5.74 -2.85
CA ALA A 31 2.28 -6.55 -3.61
C ALA A 31 0.90 -6.59 -2.93
N GLU A 32 0.87 -6.70 -1.61
CA GLU A 32 -0.36 -6.66 -0.82
C GLU A 32 -1.00 -5.27 -0.82
N ALA A 33 -0.21 -4.20 -0.61
CA ALA A 33 -0.69 -2.82 -0.71
C ALA A 33 -1.31 -2.49 -2.08
N LEU A 34 -0.75 -3.03 -3.16
CA LEU A 34 -1.31 -2.92 -4.51
C LEU A 34 -2.63 -3.68 -4.65
N SER A 35 -2.77 -4.83 -3.99
CA SER A 35 -4.01 -5.61 -4.00
C SER A 35 -5.15 -4.86 -3.31
N TYR A 36 -4.90 -4.15 -2.20
CA TYR A 36 -5.90 -3.29 -1.55
C TYR A 36 -6.39 -2.13 -2.41
N ARG A 37 -5.59 -1.65 -3.37
CA ARG A 37 -6.05 -0.60 -4.32
C ARG A 37 -7.16 -1.07 -5.25
N ARG A 38 -7.30 -2.38 -5.47
CA ARG A 38 -8.42 -2.94 -6.24
C ARG A 38 -9.73 -2.95 -5.45
N ILE A 39 -9.64 -2.85 -4.12
CA ILE A 39 -10.78 -2.92 -3.19
C ILE A 39 -11.19 -1.52 -2.69
N ALA A 40 -10.31 -0.51 -2.81
CA ALA A 40 -10.65 0.84 -2.42
C ALA A 40 -11.84 1.35 -3.26
N PRO A 41 -13.00 1.65 -2.63
CA PRO A 41 -14.14 2.16 -3.38
C PRO A 41 -13.72 3.43 -4.10
N ALA A 42 -13.99 3.49 -5.41
CA ALA A 42 -13.91 4.73 -6.14
C ALA A 42 -14.75 5.75 -5.35
N ALA A 43 -14.12 6.86 -4.94
CA ALA A 43 -14.80 7.92 -4.23
C ALA A 43 -16.08 8.25 -5.00
N ARG A 44 -17.23 7.89 -4.40
CA ARG A 44 -18.55 8.14 -4.95
C ARG A 44 -18.78 9.64 -4.77
N LEU A 45 -18.64 10.40 -5.85
CA LEU A 45 -19.26 11.70 -6.00
C LEU A 45 -20.73 11.48 -6.40
#